data_AF-L7VTL1-F1
#
_entry.id   AF-L7VTL1-F1
#
_cell.length_a   1.000
_cell.length_b   1.000
_cell.length_c   1.000
_cell.angle_alpha   90.00
_cell.angle_beta   90.00
_cell.angle_gamma   90.00
#
_symmetry.space_group_name_H-M   'P 1'
#
loop_
_entity.id
_entity.type
_entity.pdbx_description
1 polymer ?
#
loop_
_entity_poly.entity_id
_entity_poly.type
_entity_poly.pdbx_seq_one_letter_code
_entity_poly.pdbx_strand_id
1 'polypeptide(L)'
;MDRPPRHDGEFVLYWMTAQRRLAWNYALDRAIAWATELGKPLVVLEALRCDYRWANDRIHRFVLEGMAENARRATGKRLLYLPYVEPTPGAGKGLLRALSQRAALIVTDDFPCFFLPRMLDAAARQVECRLESVDGNGLLPLSETDAASPTAYAFRRILQRKLPAFLDSAPAAAPVDRLDLPALKKLSVKEGDRSWDWATDTLLAGDEKALAGLPIDHSVAPGLARGGSQAAEERWSSFLYRKLLLYAENRNQPDEDGASGLSSYLHFGHLSVHQVLHDLAAVERWSPEDVAAGASGARTGWWRMSPSAEAFLDQVVTWREVGYHFCHHRADYDRFSSLPPWALATLAKHATDLRSPRYELDDLAAARTYDPLWNAAQRQLVADGELHNYLRMLWGKKVLEWSATPAEAVATLIELNNRYALDGRNPNSYSGIFWCFGRFDRPWGPERPIFGTVRYMSSANTARKLHLKGYLARHGAQAALLESP
;
A
#
# COMPACT_ATOMS: atom_id res chain seq x y z
N MET A 1 0.08 -9.91 26.90
CA MET A 1 0.67 -11.10 27.56
C MET A 1 0.55 -12.23 26.58
N ASP A 2 1.63 -12.99 26.38
CA ASP A 2 1.57 -14.20 25.56
C ASP A 2 0.67 -15.22 26.27
N ARG A 3 -0.35 -15.71 25.58
CA ARG A 3 -1.32 -16.68 26.11
C ARG A 3 -1.14 -18.00 25.35
N PRO A 4 -1.26 -19.16 26.00
CA PRO A 4 -1.25 -20.42 25.27
C PRO A 4 -2.49 -20.52 24.35
N PRO A 5 -2.41 -21.28 23.25
CA PRO A 5 -3.58 -21.69 22.48
C PRO A 5 -4.64 -22.38 23.36
N ARG A 6 -5.92 -22.12 23.09
CA ARG A 6 -7.05 -22.72 23.79
C ARG A 6 -7.50 -24.01 23.10
N HIS A 7 -7.26 -25.16 23.72
CA HIS A 7 -7.65 -26.47 23.17
C HIS A 7 -9.18 -26.68 23.11
N ASP A 8 -9.92 -26.01 24.01
CA ASP A 8 -11.39 -26.00 24.06
C ASP A 8 -12.02 -25.09 23.00
N GLY A 9 -11.22 -24.27 22.29
CA GLY A 9 -11.71 -23.41 21.21
C GLY A 9 -12.29 -24.20 20.04
N GLU A 10 -13.27 -23.62 19.37
CA GLU A 10 -14.03 -24.24 18.28
C GLU A 10 -13.33 -24.16 16.91
N PHE A 11 -12.49 -23.13 16.70
CA PHE A 11 -11.81 -22.87 15.43
C PHE A 11 -10.54 -22.03 15.64
N VAL A 12 -9.64 -22.04 14.65
CA VAL A 12 -8.57 -21.04 14.52
C VAL A 12 -9.09 -19.89 13.65
N LEU A 13 -8.90 -18.66 14.10
CA LEU A 13 -9.34 -17.46 13.37
C LEU A 13 -8.15 -16.78 12.71
N TYR A 14 -8.19 -16.62 11.39
CA TYR A 14 -7.37 -15.64 10.69
C TYR A 14 -8.17 -14.34 10.54
N TRP A 15 -7.77 -13.29 11.26
CA TRP A 15 -8.29 -11.94 11.11
C TRP A 15 -7.47 -11.20 10.04
N MET A 16 -7.96 -11.24 8.81
CA MET A 16 -7.34 -10.65 7.63
C MET A 16 -7.59 -9.13 7.63
N THR A 17 -6.50 -8.34 7.62
CA THR A 17 -6.59 -6.87 7.67
C THR A 17 -5.83 -6.17 6.55
N ALA A 18 -4.62 -6.65 6.22
CA ALA A 18 -3.71 -6.03 5.27
C ALA A 18 -3.31 -6.97 4.12
N GLN A 19 -3.20 -8.28 4.35
CA GLN A 19 -2.83 -9.26 3.32
C GLN A 19 -4.08 -9.93 2.76
N ARG A 20 -4.87 -9.17 1.98
CA ARG A 20 -6.22 -9.55 1.52
C ARG A 20 -6.24 -10.55 0.36
N ARG A 21 -5.64 -11.72 0.59
CA ARG A 21 -5.50 -12.81 -0.38
C ARG A 21 -5.39 -14.17 0.30
N LEU A 22 -5.77 -15.23 -0.43
CA LEU A 22 -5.72 -16.63 0.03
C LEU A 22 -4.52 -17.43 -0.51
N ALA A 23 -3.55 -16.74 -1.10
CA ALA A 23 -2.32 -17.29 -1.66
C ALA A 23 -1.14 -16.40 -1.28
N TRP A 24 0.05 -16.98 -1.17
CA TRP A 24 1.29 -16.24 -0.86
C TRP A 24 1.15 -15.34 0.37
N ASN A 25 0.63 -15.89 1.46
CA ASN A 25 0.27 -15.16 2.67
C ASN A 25 0.75 -15.88 3.95
N TYR A 26 1.75 -15.31 4.64
CA TYR A 26 2.29 -15.88 5.88
C TYR A 26 1.29 -15.96 7.03
N ALA A 27 0.41 -14.96 7.19
CA ALA A 27 -0.58 -14.98 8.27
C ALA A 27 -1.58 -16.13 8.06
N LEU A 28 -1.97 -16.37 6.81
CA LEU A 28 -2.80 -17.52 6.45
C LEU A 28 -2.05 -18.84 6.65
N ASP A 29 -0.81 -18.96 6.20
CA ASP A 29 0.00 -20.16 6.39
C ASP A 29 0.17 -20.49 7.88
N ARG A 30 0.39 -19.45 8.71
CA ARG A 30 0.48 -19.59 10.16
C ARG A 30 -0.85 -20.04 10.78
N ALA A 31 -1.97 -19.49 10.33
CA ALA A 31 -3.30 -19.92 10.78
C ALA A 31 -3.59 -21.38 10.39
N ILE A 32 -3.17 -21.81 9.20
CA ILE A 32 -3.29 -23.20 8.72
C ILE A 32 -2.42 -24.14 9.55
N ALA A 33 -1.19 -23.75 9.87
CA ALA A 33 -0.31 -24.53 10.72
C ALA A 33 -0.95 -24.79 12.10
N TRP A 34 -1.51 -23.75 12.72
CA TRP A 34 -2.24 -23.88 13.98
C TRP A 34 -3.52 -24.71 13.87
N ALA A 35 -4.30 -24.53 12.80
CA ALA A 35 -5.52 -25.29 12.57
C ALA A 35 -5.22 -26.79 12.42
N THR A 36 -4.13 -27.11 11.73
CA THR A 36 -3.61 -28.48 11.57
C THR A 36 -3.16 -29.05 12.90
N GLU A 37 -2.30 -28.33 13.64
CA GLU A 37 -1.77 -28.76 14.93
C GLU A 37 -2.87 -29.06 15.95
N LEU A 38 -3.91 -28.22 15.99
CA LEU A 38 -5.01 -28.35 16.94
C LEU A 38 -6.15 -29.24 16.43
N GLY A 39 -6.12 -29.68 15.17
CA GLY A 39 -7.21 -30.40 14.51
C GLY A 39 -8.52 -29.60 14.53
N LYS A 40 -8.47 -28.30 14.21
CA LYS A 40 -9.63 -27.39 14.28
C LYS A 40 -9.98 -26.81 12.91
N PRO A 41 -11.26 -26.43 12.67
CA PRO A 41 -11.63 -25.63 11.51
C PRO A 41 -10.86 -24.32 11.43
N LEU A 42 -10.62 -23.85 10.20
CA LEU A 42 -10.09 -22.53 9.91
C LEU A 42 -11.23 -21.57 9.53
N VAL A 43 -11.26 -20.42 10.19
CA VAL A 43 -12.17 -19.30 9.89
C VAL A 43 -11.35 -18.10 9.46
N VAL A 44 -11.73 -17.44 8.37
CA VAL A 44 -11.12 -16.20 7.89
C VAL A 44 -12.14 -15.08 8.05
N LEU A 45 -11.84 -14.09 8.89
CA LEU A 45 -12.61 -12.85 8.99
C LEU A 45 -11.88 -11.76 8.20
N GLU A 46 -12.52 -11.27 7.14
CA GLU A 46 -12.07 -10.07 6.44
C GLU A 46 -13.03 -8.92 6.72
N ALA A 47 -12.56 -7.91 7.45
CA ALA A 47 -13.38 -6.77 7.87
C ALA A 47 -13.03 -5.49 7.10
N LEU A 48 -14.06 -4.73 6.73
CA LEU A 48 -13.98 -3.40 6.13
C LEU A 48 -14.80 -2.42 6.96
N ARG A 49 -14.14 -1.40 7.49
CA ARG A 49 -14.75 -0.38 8.35
C ARG A 49 -15.16 0.84 7.51
N CYS A 50 -16.18 1.58 7.94
CA CYS A 50 -16.59 2.83 7.30
C CYS A 50 -16.07 4.08 8.05
N ASP A 51 -15.58 3.90 9.27
CA ASP A 51 -15.30 4.96 10.25
C ASP A 51 -13.89 5.59 10.16
N TYR A 52 -13.40 5.92 8.97
CA TYR A 52 -12.10 6.60 8.80
C TYR A 52 -12.15 7.76 7.83
N ARG A 53 -11.30 8.78 8.07
CA ARG A 53 -11.30 10.10 7.40
C ARG A 53 -11.39 10.05 5.88
N TRP A 54 -10.79 9.04 5.25
CA TRP A 54 -10.68 8.94 3.80
C TRP A 54 -11.51 7.79 3.21
N ALA A 55 -12.47 7.26 3.97
CA ALA A 55 -13.40 6.27 3.47
C ALA A 55 -14.23 6.88 2.33
N ASN A 56 -14.17 6.28 1.14
CA ASN A 56 -14.95 6.70 -0.03
C ASN A 56 -15.28 5.53 -0.95
N ASP A 57 -16.15 5.78 -1.93
CA ASP A 57 -16.66 4.78 -2.88
C ASP A 57 -15.53 4.08 -3.64
N ARG A 58 -14.52 4.82 -4.09
CA ARG A 58 -13.37 4.24 -4.81
C ARG A 58 -12.65 3.18 -3.99
N ILE A 59 -12.26 3.53 -2.76
CA ILE A 59 -11.51 2.62 -1.89
C ILE A 59 -12.40 1.45 -1.48
N HIS A 60 -13.65 1.73 -1.09
CA HIS A 60 -14.57 0.69 -0.64
C HIS A 60 -14.86 -0.31 -1.75
N ARG A 61 -15.21 0.16 -2.95
CA ARG A 61 -15.45 -0.72 -4.10
C ARG A 61 -14.21 -1.57 -4.41
N PHE A 62 -13.01 -0.99 -4.42
CA PHE A 62 -11.79 -1.74 -4.70
C PHE A 62 -11.53 -2.85 -3.66
N VAL A 63 -11.82 -2.61 -2.38
CA VAL A 63 -11.70 -3.66 -1.35
C VAL A 63 -12.84 -4.68 -1.45
N LEU A 64 -14.08 -4.25 -1.69
CA LEU A 64 -15.26 -5.12 -1.83
C LEU A 64 -15.11 -6.09 -3.00
N GLU A 65 -14.61 -5.64 -4.15
CA GLU A 65 -14.31 -6.50 -5.30
C GLU A 65 -13.27 -7.58 -4.93
N GLY A 66 -12.27 -7.24 -4.10
CA GLY A 66 -11.32 -8.21 -3.55
C GLY A 66 -11.95 -9.19 -2.57
N MET A 67 -12.83 -8.70 -1.69
CA MET A 67 -13.59 -9.55 -0.76
C MET A 67 -14.51 -10.53 -1.51
N ALA A 68 -15.13 -10.10 -2.61
CA ALA A 68 -15.95 -10.94 -3.48
C ALA A 68 -15.11 -12.05 -4.13
N GLU A 69 -13.88 -11.73 -4.54
CA GLU A 69 -12.96 -12.72 -5.06
C GLU A 69 -12.51 -13.72 -3.98
N ASN A 70 -12.16 -13.27 -2.78
CA ASN A 70 -11.82 -14.17 -1.67
C ASN A 70 -12.99 -15.10 -1.34
N ALA A 71 -14.24 -14.62 -1.34
CA ALA A 71 -15.43 -15.45 -1.18
C ALA A 71 -15.53 -16.54 -2.26
N ARG A 72 -15.29 -16.19 -3.53
CA ARG A 72 -15.26 -17.15 -4.64
C ARG A 72 -14.14 -18.17 -4.47
N ARG A 73 -12.90 -17.73 -4.18
CA ARG A 73 -11.73 -18.62 -4.00
C ARG A 73 -11.89 -19.55 -2.78
N ALA A 74 -12.61 -19.12 -1.75
CA ALA A 74 -12.93 -19.94 -0.58
C ALA A 74 -14.02 -21.00 -0.83
N THR A 75 -14.83 -20.86 -1.89
CA THR A 75 -15.92 -21.79 -2.19
C THR A 75 -15.38 -23.21 -2.43
N GLY A 76 -15.94 -24.18 -1.70
CA GLY A 76 -15.52 -25.58 -1.78
C GLY A 76 -14.21 -25.91 -1.07
N LYS A 77 -13.56 -24.94 -0.41
CA LYS A 77 -12.33 -25.16 0.39
C LYS A 77 -12.67 -25.53 1.83
N ARG A 78 -11.71 -26.11 2.56
CA ARG A 78 -11.85 -26.44 4.00
C ARG A 78 -11.57 -25.24 4.91
N LEU A 79 -12.14 -24.09 4.57
CA LEU A 79 -12.11 -22.88 5.40
C LEU A 79 -13.47 -22.17 5.32
N LEU A 80 -13.85 -21.46 6.37
CA LEU A 80 -15.02 -20.59 6.38
C LEU A 80 -14.59 -19.13 6.21
N TYR A 81 -15.00 -18.50 5.12
CA TYR A 81 -14.71 -17.09 4.87
C TYR A 81 -15.89 -16.21 5.29
N LEU A 82 -15.61 -15.19 6.10
CA LEU A 82 -16.58 -14.28 6.72
C LEU A 82 -16.26 -12.83 6.30
N PRO A 83 -16.90 -12.33 5.23
CA PRO A 83 -16.78 -10.94 4.83
C PRO A 83 -17.66 -10.07 5.74
N TYR A 84 -17.06 -9.11 6.45
CA TYR A 84 -17.80 -8.15 7.26
C TYR A 84 -17.56 -6.73 6.72
N VAL A 85 -18.65 -6.03 6.39
CA VAL A 85 -18.61 -4.62 6.00
C VAL A 85 -19.41 -3.85 7.04
N GLU A 86 -18.79 -2.86 7.66
CA GLU A 86 -19.41 -2.07 8.72
C GLU A 86 -20.51 -1.17 8.11
N PRO A 87 -21.79 -1.38 8.47
CA PRO A 87 -22.89 -0.61 7.87
C PRO A 87 -23.00 0.81 8.43
N THR A 88 -22.58 1.02 9.69
CA THR A 88 -22.58 2.32 10.36
C THR A 88 -21.40 2.42 11.32
N PRO A 89 -20.88 3.63 11.61
CA PRO A 89 -19.70 3.79 12.44
C PRO A 89 -19.86 3.12 13.81
N GLY A 90 -18.95 2.20 14.13
CA GLY A 90 -18.94 1.46 15.39
C GLY A 90 -19.83 0.22 15.43
N ALA A 91 -20.55 -0.13 14.35
CA ALA A 91 -21.31 -1.38 14.28
C ALA A 91 -20.40 -2.62 14.37
N GLY A 92 -19.13 -2.52 13.96
CA GLY A 92 -18.15 -3.60 14.10
C GLY A 92 -17.62 -3.79 15.53
N LYS A 93 -17.92 -2.85 16.45
CA LYS A 93 -17.38 -2.87 17.82
C LYS A 93 -17.85 -4.11 18.58
N GLY A 94 -16.89 -4.91 19.03
CA GLY A 94 -17.12 -6.13 19.80
C GLY A 94 -17.04 -7.42 18.98
N LEU A 95 -17.12 -7.35 17.65
CA LEU A 95 -17.12 -8.53 16.77
C LEU A 95 -15.90 -9.45 17.02
N LEU A 96 -14.70 -8.89 17.00
CA LEU A 96 -13.48 -9.67 17.22
C LEU A 96 -13.40 -10.24 18.64
N ARG A 97 -13.90 -9.52 19.66
CA ARG A 97 -13.99 -10.02 21.04
C ARG A 97 -14.92 -11.23 21.12
N ALA A 98 -16.13 -11.11 20.57
CA ALA A 98 -17.12 -12.18 20.56
C ALA A 98 -16.61 -13.44 19.82
N LEU A 99 -15.88 -13.25 18.72
CA LEU A 99 -15.19 -14.36 18.04
C LEU A 99 -14.07 -14.97 18.89
N SER A 100 -13.29 -14.15 19.60
CA SER A 100 -12.17 -14.61 20.43
C SER A 100 -12.59 -15.52 21.59
N GLN A 101 -13.82 -15.37 22.08
CA GLN A 101 -14.39 -16.22 23.14
C GLN A 101 -14.56 -17.68 22.70
N ARG A 102 -14.73 -17.90 21.39
CA ARG A 102 -14.91 -19.23 20.78
C ARG A 102 -13.67 -19.70 20.03
N ALA A 103 -12.75 -18.80 19.67
CA ALA A 103 -11.53 -19.15 18.95
C ALA A 103 -10.50 -19.82 19.86
N ALA A 104 -9.81 -20.84 19.33
CA ALA A 104 -8.63 -21.44 19.95
C ALA A 104 -7.48 -20.43 20.04
N LEU A 105 -7.28 -19.69 18.95
CA LEU A 105 -6.36 -18.55 18.84
C LEU A 105 -6.73 -17.71 17.62
N ILE A 106 -6.14 -16.52 17.55
CA ILE A 106 -6.27 -15.60 16.43
C ILE A 106 -4.88 -15.36 15.83
N VAL A 107 -4.79 -15.44 14.51
CA VAL A 107 -3.66 -14.95 13.72
C VAL A 107 -4.12 -13.73 12.93
N THR A 108 -3.29 -12.71 12.77
CA THR A 108 -3.59 -11.50 11.98
C THR A 108 -2.34 -10.97 11.28
N ASP A 109 -2.54 -9.99 10.41
CA ASP A 109 -1.46 -9.34 9.68
C ASP A 109 -0.80 -8.24 10.52
N ASP A 110 0.54 -8.14 10.47
CA ASP A 110 1.25 -6.93 10.90
C ASP A 110 1.27 -5.90 9.76
N PHE A 111 1.04 -4.62 10.09
CA PHE A 111 1.16 -3.51 9.16
C PHE A 111 1.55 -2.23 9.90
N PRO A 112 2.66 -1.54 9.52
CA PRO A 112 3.32 -0.60 10.42
C PRO A 112 2.75 0.82 10.45
N CYS A 113 1.72 1.14 9.65
CA CYS A 113 1.22 2.52 9.56
C CYS A 113 -0.31 2.63 9.56
N PHE A 114 -0.79 3.86 9.42
CA PHE A 114 -2.20 4.23 9.49
C PHE A 114 -2.82 3.88 10.86
N PHE A 115 -4.10 3.53 10.93
CA PHE A 115 -4.74 3.15 12.19
C PHE A 115 -4.49 1.69 12.59
N LEU A 116 -3.90 0.86 11.72
CA LEU A 116 -3.82 -0.60 11.91
C LEU A 116 -3.00 -1.00 13.15
N PRO A 117 -1.83 -0.41 13.47
CA PRO A 117 -1.14 -0.72 14.72
C PRO A 117 -1.99 -0.45 15.96
N ARG A 118 -2.68 0.71 16.00
CA ARG A 118 -3.56 1.06 17.13
C ARG A 118 -4.77 0.15 17.24
N MET A 119 -5.29 -0.31 16.09
CA MET A 119 -6.38 -1.28 16.03
C MET A 119 -5.94 -2.64 16.56
N LEU A 120 -4.73 -3.10 16.20
CA LEU A 120 -4.12 -4.32 16.70
C LEU A 120 -3.88 -4.25 18.22
N ASP A 121 -3.31 -3.15 18.73
CA ASP A 121 -3.12 -2.94 20.17
C ASP A 121 -4.45 -2.92 20.95
N ALA A 122 -5.49 -2.33 20.36
CA ALA A 122 -6.83 -2.35 20.95
C ALA A 122 -7.42 -3.76 20.96
N ALA A 123 -7.28 -4.51 19.86
CA ALA A 123 -7.72 -5.90 19.75
C ALA A 123 -7.01 -6.80 20.76
N ALA A 124 -5.68 -6.70 20.88
CA ALA A 124 -4.86 -7.50 21.80
C ALA A 124 -5.28 -7.36 23.28
N ARG A 125 -5.84 -6.20 23.65
CA ARG A 125 -6.38 -5.96 25.00
C ARG A 125 -7.79 -6.50 25.22
N GLN A 126 -8.56 -6.73 24.14
CA GLN A 126 -9.97 -7.13 24.21
C GLN A 126 -10.18 -8.62 24.00
N VAL A 127 -9.30 -9.29 23.26
CA VAL A 127 -9.44 -10.72 22.98
C VAL A 127 -9.08 -11.57 24.19
N GLU A 128 -9.69 -12.74 24.32
CA GLU A 128 -9.53 -13.66 25.46
C GLU A 128 -8.58 -14.84 25.17
N CYS A 129 -8.19 -15.05 23.91
CA CYS A 129 -7.26 -16.10 23.49
C CYS A 129 -5.89 -15.53 23.08
N ARG A 130 -5.01 -16.40 22.58
CA ARG A 130 -3.74 -16.01 21.95
C ARG A 130 -4.01 -15.20 20.68
N LEU A 131 -3.28 -14.10 20.49
CA LEU A 131 -3.28 -13.31 19.28
C LEU A 131 -1.86 -13.21 18.74
N GLU A 132 -1.62 -13.75 17.56
CA GLU A 132 -0.34 -13.65 16.83
C GLU A 132 -0.48 -12.66 15.67
N SER A 133 0.44 -11.71 15.57
CA SER A 133 0.57 -10.82 14.42
C SER A 133 1.72 -11.29 13.56
N VAL A 134 1.51 -11.43 12.26
CA VAL A 134 2.48 -12.00 11.32
C VAL A 134 2.85 -10.96 10.27
N ASP A 135 4.14 -10.70 10.12
CA ASP A 135 4.65 -9.84 9.07
C ASP A 135 4.59 -10.53 7.71
N GLY A 136 3.88 -9.89 6.78
CA GLY A 136 3.85 -10.28 5.37
C GLY A 136 4.05 -9.09 4.43
N ASN A 137 4.71 -8.04 4.89
CA ASN A 137 4.78 -6.76 4.18
C ASN A 137 5.80 -6.76 3.04
N GLY A 138 6.95 -7.40 3.23
CA GLY A 138 8.11 -7.35 2.32
C GLY A 138 8.79 -8.71 2.15
N LEU A 139 9.91 -8.71 1.43
CA LEU A 139 10.84 -9.83 1.36
C LEU A 139 11.72 -9.91 2.61
N LEU A 140 12.15 -8.76 3.13
CA LEU A 140 12.89 -8.69 4.40
C LEU A 140 11.89 -8.47 5.55
N PRO A 141 11.88 -9.32 6.60
CA PRO A 141 11.00 -9.10 7.75
C PRO A 141 11.32 -7.78 8.47
N LEU A 142 10.29 -7.07 8.95
CA LEU A 142 10.41 -5.75 9.57
C LEU A 142 11.36 -5.76 10.78
N SER A 143 11.35 -6.86 11.54
CA SER A 143 12.21 -7.12 12.71
C SER A 143 13.69 -7.21 12.36
N GLU A 144 14.06 -7.36 11.09
CA GLU A 144 15.45 -7.49 10.66
C GLU A 144 16.21 -6.16 10.55
N THR A 145 15.59 -5.06 10.95
CA THR A 145 16.25 -3.75 11.04
C THR A 145 16.19 -3.27 12.47
N ASP A 146 17.29 -2.73 12.99
CA ASP A 146 17.33 -2.21 14.37
C ASP A 146 16.78 -0.78 14.48
N ALA A 147 16.75 -0.05 13.36
CA ALA A 147 16.25 1.32 13.29
C ALA A 147 15.86 1.71 11.86
N ALA A 148 15.10 2.80 11.73
CA ALA A 148 14.79 3.41 10.44
C ALA A 148 16.07 3.85 9.70
N SER A 149 16.26 3.36 8.48
CA SER A 149 17.40 3.74 7.64
C SER A 149 17.30 5.20 7.17
N PRO A 150 18.38 5.99 7.21
CA PRO A 150 18.33 7.40 6.81
C PRO A 150 18.27 7.59 5.29
N THR A 151 18.66 6.59 4.51
CA THR A 151 18.66 6.61 3.04
C THR A 151 18.36 5.24 2.45
N ALA A 152 17.87 5.20 1.21
CA ALA A 152 17.71 3.96 0.46
C ALA A 152 19.04 3.21 0.25
N TYR A 153 20.17 3.92 0.16
CA TYR A 153 21.50 3.29 0.10
C TYR A 153 21.84 2.52 1.37
N ALA A 154 21.63 3.13 2.54
CA ALA A 154 21.85 2.48 3.83
C ALA A 154 20.94 1.26 4.00
N PHE A 155 19.65 1.40 3.66
CA PHE A 155 18.71 0.28 3.69
C PHE A 155 19.14 -0.86 2.76
N ARG A 156 19.56 -0.55 1.53
CA ARG A 156 20.02 -1.57 0.56
C ARG A 156 21.21 -2.37 1.09
N ARG A 157 22.12 -1.76 1.86
CA ARG A 157 23.23 -2.49 2.49
C ARG A 157 22.78 -3.45 3.60
N ILE A 158 21.67 -3.15 4.29
CA ILE A 158 21.09 -4.07 5.26
C ILE A 158 20.40 -5.21 4.52
N LEU A 159 19.57 -4.85 3.53
CA LEU A 159 18.86 -5.80 2.68
C LEU A 159 19.80 -6.81 2.03
N GLN A 160 20.85 -6.34 1.33
CA GLN A 160 21.82 -7.23 0.66
C GLN A 160 22.57 -8.17 1.61
N ARG A 161 22.67 -7.81 2.89
CA ARG A 161 23.36 -8.62 3.90
C ARG A 161 22.44 -9.66 4.52
N LYS A 162 21.18 -9.31 4.76
CA LYS A 162 20.24 -10.11 5.54
C LYS A 162 19.24 -10.88 4.70
N LEU A 163 18.78 -10.31 3.58
CA LEU A 163 17.76 -10.89 2.73
C LEU A 163 18.10 -12.31 2.24
N PRO A 164 19.37 -12.67 1.90
CA PRO A 164 19.68 -14.02 1.46
C PRO A 164 19.19 -15.14 2.39
N ALA A 165 19.15 -14.90 3.71
CA ALA A 165 18.68 -15.88 4.68
C ALA A 165 17.15 -16.15 4.62
N PHE A 166 16.41 -15.32 3.88
CA PHE A 166 14.95 -15.38 3.80
C PHE A 166 14.43 -15.68 2.39
N LEU A 167 15.29 -15.70 1.36
CA LEU A 167 14.88 -15.90 -0.02
C LEU A 167 14.24 -17.29 -0.28
N ASP A 168 14.62 -18.30 0.51
CA ASP A 168 14.06 -19.66 0.44
C ASP A 168 12.83 -19.85 1.33
N SER A 169 12.50 -18.86 2.16
CA SER A 169 11.34 -18.91 3.03
C SER A 169 10.27 -18.02 2.42
N ALA A 170 9.53 -18.53 1.44
CA ALA A 170 8.37 -17.86 0.85
C ALA A 170 7.07 -18.47 1.39
N PRO A 171 5.96 -17.69 1.47
CA PRO A 171 4.67 -18.26 1.84
C PRO A 171 4.15 -19.15 0.72
N ALA A 172 3.27 -20.10 1.05
CA ALA A 172 2.78 -21.09 0.10
C ALA A 172 1.95 -20.44 -1.03
N ALA A 173 2.15 -20.93 -2.26
CA ALA A 173 1.48 -20.40 -3.45
C ALA A 173 -0.03 -20.68 -3.50
N ALA A 174 -0.47 -21.82 -2.95
CA ALA A 174 -1.88 -22.25 -2.98
C ALA A 174 -2.24 -23.08 -1.73
N PRO A 175 -2.09 -22.52 -0.51
CA PRO A 175 -2.22 -23.29 0.73
C PRO A 175 -3.64 -23.83 0.95
N VAL A 176 -4.65 -23.13 0.42
CA VAL A 176 -6.07 -23.47 0.64
C VAL A 176 -6.56 -24.66 -0.21
N ASP A 177 -5.81 -25.05 -1.25
CA ASP A 177 -6.21 -26.10 -2.19
C ASP A 177 -6.03 -27.51 -1.62
N ARG A 178 -5.14 -27.66 -0.62
CA ARG A 178 -4.75 -28.96 -0.05
C ARG A 178 -5.04 -29.06 1.45
N LEU A 179 -6.00 -28.28 1.94
CA LEU A 179 -6.39 -28.30 3.35
C LEU A 179 -7.09 -29.61 3.71
N ASP A 180 -6.52 -30.30 4.69
CA ASP A 180 -7.17 -31.42 5.39
C ASP A 180 -7.54 -30.98 6.81
N LEU A 181 -8.60 -30.19 6.91
CA LEU A 181 -9.09 -29.62 8.17
C LEU A 181 -10.58 -29.97 8.38
N PRO A 182 -11.03 -30.08 9.65
CA PRO A 182 -12.45 -30.18 9.94
C PRO A 182 -13.23 -29.01 9.34
N ALA A 183 -14.39 -29.28 8.75
CA ALA A 183 -15.19 -28.24 8.12
C ALA A 183 -16.12 -27.55 9.12
N LEU A 184 -16.17 -26.22 9.08
CA LEU A 184 -17.21 -25.41 9.70
C LEU A 184 -18.02 -24.73 8.60
N LYS A 185 -19.30 -25.06 8.47
CA LYS A 185 -20.13 -24.58 7.34
C LYS A 185 -20.69 -23.18 7.55
N LYS A 186 -20.99 -22.81 8.79
CA LYS A 186 -21.62 -21.53 9.13
C LYS A 186 -21.18 -21.11 10.51
N LEU A 187 -21.00 -19.80 10.68
CA LEU A 187 -20.78 -19.18 11.96
C LEU A 187 -21.76 -18.01 12.10
N SER A 188 -22.48 -17.98 13.21
CA SER A 188 -23.21 -16.78 13.64
C SER A 188 -22.55 -16.25 14.90
N VAL A 189 -22.47 -14.93 15.00
CA VAL A 189 -21.82 -14.23 16.12
C VAL A 189 -22.82 -13.28 16.74
N LYS A 190 -23.00 -13.42 18.05
CA LYS A 190 -23.88 -12.58 18.86
C LYS A 190 -23.23 -12.31 20.20
N GLU A 191 -23.51 -11.15 20.78
CA GLU A 191 -23.08 -10.80 22.13
C GLU A 191 -24.12 -9.86 22.77
N GLY A 192 -24.88 -10.36 23.74
CA GLY A 192 -26.07 -9.68 24.22
C GLY A 192 -27.07 -9.45 23.08
N ASP A 193 -27.53 -8.20 22.94
CA ASP A 193 -28.46 -7.79 21.87
C ASP A 193 -27.77 -7.51 20.53
N ARG A 194 -26.42 -7.59 20.46
CA ARG A 194 -25.69 -7.36 19.22
C ARG A 194 -25.58 -8.63 18.40
N SER A 195 -25.84 -8.52 17.11
CA SER A 195 -25.52 -9.54 16.10
C SER A 195 -24.77 -8.89 14.95
N TRP A 196 -23.88 -9.66 14.32
CA TRP A 196 -23.15 -9.22 13.15
C TRP A 196 -23.53 -10.08 11.96
N ASP A 197 -23.99 -9.41 10.90
CA ASP A 197 -24.30 -10.03 9.62
C ASP A 197 -23.12 -9.92 8.67
N TRP A 198 -22.93 -10.97 7.87
CA TRP A 198 -21.92 -11.00 6.83
C TRP A 198 -22.39 -10.22 5.60
N ALA A 199 -21.45 -9.64 4.86
CA ALA A 199 -21.74 -8.86 3.66
C ALA A 199 -22.48 -9.72 2.62
N THR A 200 -23.48 -9.11 1.96
CA THR A 200 -24.25 -9.77 0.91
C THR A 200 -23.47 -9.82 -0.40
N ASP A 201 -23.79 -10.77 -1.27
CA ASP A 201 -23.17 -10.85 -2.61
C ASP A 201 -23.37 -9.55 -3.41
N THR A 202 -24.52 -8.87 -3.25
CA THR A 202 -24.81 -7.58 -3.89
C THR A 202 -23.84 -6.48 -3.43
N LEU A 203 -23.57 -6.38 -2.12
CA LEU A 203 -22.62 -5.41 -1.59
C LEU A 203 -21.18 -5.75 -2.02
N LEU A 204 -20.81 -7.04 -1.96
CA LEU A 204 -19.49 -7.52 -2.39
C LEU A 204 -19.25 -7.28 -3.89
N ALA A 205 -20.28 -7.37 -4.72
CA ALA A 205 -20.20 -7.03 -6.14
C ALA A 205 -19.97 -5.53 -6.40
N GLY A 206 -19.96 -4.69 -5.36
CA GLY A 206 -19.78 -3.24 -5.50
C GLY A 206 -20.98 -2.56 -6.16
N ASP A 207 -22.18 -3.11 -6.00
CA ASP A 207 -23.41 -2.52 -6.52
C ASP A 207 -23.58 -1.07 -6.04
N GLU A 208 -23.90 -0.17 -6.97
CA GLU A 208 -23.96 1.28 -6.71
C GLU A 208 -24.97 1.63 -5.62
N LYS A 209 -26.14 0.97 -5.58
CA LYS A 209 -27.18 1.26 -4.58
C LYS A 209 -26.78 0.72 -3.21
N ALA A 210 -26.15 -0.46 -3.16
CA ALA A 210 -25.64 -1.02 -1.92
C ALA A 210 -24.50 -0.15 -1.35
N LEU A 211 -23.59 0.33 -2.20
CA LEU A 211 -22.48 1.19 -1.83
C LEU A 211 -22.96 2.56 -1.33
N ALA A 212 -23.96 3.15 -2.00
CA ALA A 212 -24.58 4.41 -1.59
C ALA A 212 -25.28 4.36 -0.22
N GLY A 213 -25.52 3.15 0.31
CA GLY A 213 -26.04 2.95 1.67
C GLY A 213 -24.98 3.04 2.76
N LEU A 214 -23.69 3.03 2.42
CA LEU A 214 -22.60 3.13 3.39
C LEU A 214 -22.33 4.59 3.75
N PRO A 215 -22.04 4.93 5.03
CA PRO A 215 -21.77 6.30 5.45
C PRO A 215 -20.32 6.71 5.18
N ILE A 216 -19.98 6.84 3.89
CA ILE A 216 -18.63 7.16 3.38
C ILE A 216 -18.68 8.36 2.43
N ASP A 217 -17.52 8.91 2.05
CA ASP A 217 -17.46 10.02 1.09
C ASP A 217 -17.82 9.55 -0.32
N HIS A 218 -19.04 9.87 -0.76
CA HIS A 218 -19.53 9.59 -2.11
C HIS A 218 -19.09 10.62 -3.17
N SER A 219 -18.31 11.65 -2.78
CA SER A 219 -17.80 12.64 -3.74
C SER A 219 -16.60 12.13 -4.54
N VAL A 220 -16.02 10.98 -4.18
CA VAL A 220 -14.90 10.36 -4.90
C VAL A 220 -15.41 9.12 -5.60
N ALA A 221 -15.73 9.28 -6.89
CA ALA A 221 -16.26 8.19 -7.70
C ALA A 221 -15.29 7.01 -7.80
N PRO A 222 -15.83 5.78 -7.92
CA PRO A 222 -15.04 4.61 -8.31
C PRO A 222 -14.12 4.86 -9.50
N GLY A 223 -12.88 4.39 -9.41
CA GLY A 223 -11.93 4.42 -10.52
C GLY A 223 -12.17 3.27 -11.52
N LEU A 224 -11.30 3.19 -12.53
CA LEU A 224 -11.33 2.10 -13.51
C LEU A 224 -10.66 0.80 -13.02
N ALA A 225 -9.74 0.91 -12.06
CA ALA A 225 -9.04 -0.25 -11.50
C ALA A 225 -10.03 -1.13 -10.71
N ARG A 226 -9.99 -2.43 -10.97
CA ARG A 226 -10.76 -3.42 -10.22
C ARG A 226 -9.92 -4.03 -9.10
N GLY A 227 -10.55 -4.28 -7.96
CA GLY A 227 -9.96 -5.00 -6.84
C GLY A 227 -9.79 -6.50 -7.09
N GLY A 228 -9.12 -7.17 -6.13
CA GLY A 228 -8.95 -8.62 -6.10
C GLY A 228 -7.63 -9.14 -6.66
N SER A 229 -7.26 -10.35 -6.22
CA SER A 229 -6.04 -11.05 -6.64
C SER A 229 -6.01 -11.37 -8.12
N GLN A 230 -7.14 -11.66 -8.76
CA GLN A 230 -7.22 -11.98 -10.18
C GLN A 230 -6.85 -10.76 -11.03
N ALA A 231 -7.44 -9.60 -10.74
CA ALA A 231 -7.09 -8.35 -11.42
C ALA A 231 -5.61 -7.99 -11.20
N ALA A 232 -5.08 -8.28 -10.01
CA ALA A 232 -3.67 -8.07 -9.70
C ALA A 232 -2.74 -9.00 -10.49
N GLU A 233 -3.08 -10.29 -10.57
CA GLU A 233 -2.37 -11.34 -11.32
C GLU A 233 -2.38 -11.03 -12.83
N GLU A 234 -3.51 -10.57 -13.38
CA GLU A 234 -3.63 -10.13 -14.78
C GLU A 234 -2.74 -8.91 -15.06
N ARG A 235 -2.74 -7.91 -14.16
CA ARG A 235 -1.88 -6.73 -14.27
C ARG A 235 -0.41 -7.10 -14.16
N TRP A 236 -0.06 -8.00 -13.24
CA TRP A 236 1.29 -8.50 -13.05
C TRP A 236 1.79 -9.27 -14.27
N SER A 237 1.01 -10.23 -14.78
CA SER A 237 1.34 -11.00 -15.97
C SER A 237 1.56 -10.10 -17.19
N SER A 238 0.68 -9.12 -17.41
CA SER A 238 0.85 -8.13 -18.48
C SER A 238 2.16 -7.37 -18.34
N PHE A 239 2.51 -6.91 -17.12
CA PHE A 239 3.77 -6.23 -16.89
C PHE A 239 4.97 -7.15 -17.12
N LEU A 240 5.01 -8.32 -16.50
CA LEU A 240 6.11 -9.27 -16.55
C LEU A 240 6.45 -9.67 -17.98
N TYR A 241 5.44 -10.01 -18.79
CA TYR A 241 5.68 -10.56 -20.13
C TYR A 241 5.68 -9.52 -21.25
N ARG A 242 5.12 -8.31 -21.05
CA ARG A 242 4.99 -7.31 -22.13
C ARG A 242 5.75 -6.02 -21.89
N LYS A 243 6.05 -5.68 -20.63
CA LYS A 243 6.51 -4.34 -20.24
C LYS A 243 7.86 -4.34 -19.53
N LEU A 244 8.19 -5.43 -18.83
CA LEU A 244 9.41 -5.53 -18.04
C LEU A 244 10.66 -5.21 -18.85
N LEU A 245 10.78 -5.73 -20.07
CA LEU A 245 11.98 -5.55 -20.90
C LEU A 245 12.37 -4.08 -21.06
N LEU A 246 11.39 -3.19 -21.28
CA LEU A 246 11.59 -1.76 -21.47
C LEU A 246 11.39 -0.94 -20.19
N TYR A 247 11.23 -1.59 -19.02
CA TYR A 247 10.91 -0.91 -17.78
C TYR A 247 11.96 0.15 -17.39
N ALA A 248 13.25 -0.18 -17.53
CA ALA A 248 14.33 0.74 -17.17
C ALA A 248 14.25 2.06 -17.95
N GLU A 249 13.88 1.99 -19.22
CA GLU A 249 13.75 3.13 -20.14
C GLU A 249 12.42 3.86 -19.97
N ASN A 250 11.31 3.10 -19.94
CA ASN A 250 9.96 3.64 -20.10
C ASN A 250 9.27 4.03 -18.77
N ARG A 251 9.72 3.53 -17.61
CA ARG A 251 9.03 3.78 -16.32
C ARG A 251 8.88 5.24 -15.91
N ASN A 252 9.66 6.14 -16.50
CA ASN A 252 9.58 7.58 -16.23
C ASN A 252 8.77 8.33 -17.28
N GLN A 253 8.37 7.69 -18.38
CA GLN A 253 7.71 8.33 -19.52
C GLN A 253 6.17 8.16 -19.39
N PRO A 254 5.41 9.25 -19.16
CA PRO A 254 3.96 9.17 -18.95
C PRO A 254 3.18 8.66 -20.17
N ASP A 255 3.71 8.82 -21.38
CA ASP A 255 3.07 8.36 -22.63
C ASP A 255 3.32 6.87 -22.93
N GLU A 256 4.36 6.24 -22.37
CA GLU A 256 4.80 4.89 -22.75
C GLU A 256 4.14 3.77 -21.93
N ASP A 257 3.26 4.10 -20.98
CA ASP A 257 2.71 3.17 -19.98
C ASP A 257 3.81 2.26 -19.39
N GLY A 258 5.00 2.76 -19.07
CA GLY A 258 6.13 1.88 -18.73
C GLY A 258 6.06 1.21 -17.34
N ALA A 259 5.20 1.69 -16.44
CA ALA A 259 5.13 1.23 -15.06
C ALA A 259 4.26 -0.03 -14.89
N SER A 260 4.46 -0.78 -13.80
CA SER A 260 3.71 -2.01 -13.52
C SER A 260 2.23 -1.75 -13.19
N GLY A 261 1.91 -0.61 -12.55
CA GLY A 261 0.56 -0.33 -12.04
C GLY A 261 0.13 -1.30 -10.93
N LEU A 262 1.09 -1.77 -10.12
CA LEU A 262 0.83 -2.73 -9.04
C LEU A 262 0.63 -2.09 -7.66
N SER A 263 0.78 -0.77 -7.52
CA SER A 263 0.86 -0.15 -6.19
C SER A 263 -0.43 -0.29 -5.39
N SER A 264 -1.59 -0.17 -6.04
CA SER A 264 -2.92 -0.39 -5.44
C SER A 264 -3.07 -1.84 -4.95
N TYR A 265 -2.72 -2.82 -5.78
CA TYR A 265 -2.79 -4.24 -5.43
C TYR A 265 -1.81 -4.65 -4.34
N LEU A 266 -0.58 -4.14 -4.37
CA LEU A 266 0.42 -4.37 -3.33
C LEU A 266 0.07 -3.66 -2.02
N HIS A 267 -0.67 -2.55 -2.07
CA HIS A 267 -1.13 -1.83 -0.89
C HIS A 267 -2.24 -2.59 -0.15
N PHE A 268 -3.26 -3.05 -0.87
CA PHE A 268 -4.38 -3.79 -0.28
C PHE A 268 -4.08 -5.28 -0.11
N GLY A 269 -2.87 -5.73 -0.49
CA GLY A 269 -2.43 -7.11 -0.32
C GLY A 269 -3.14 -8.09 -1.24
N HIS A 270 -3.69 -7.63 -2.37
CA HIS A 270 -4.25 -8.48 -3.42
C HIS A 270 -3.16 -9.26 -4.18
N LEU A 271 -1.93 -8.75 -4.20
CA LEU A 271 -0.76 -9.40 -4.77
C LEU A 271 0.38 -9.47 -3.74
N SER A 272 1.10 -10.60 -3.69
CA SER A 272 2.27 -10.75 -2.84
C SER A 272 3.55 -10.31 -3.55
N VAL A 273 4.45 -9.62 -2.84
CA VAL A 273 5.80 -9.36 -3.35
C VAL A 273 6.62 -10.66 -3.52
N HIS A 274 6.31 -11.71 -2.75
CA HIS A 274 6.92 -13.03 -2.89
C HIS A 274 6.49 -13.71 -4.19
N GLN A 275 5.21 -13.57 -4.59
CA GLN A 275 4.73 -14.03 -5.89
C GLN A 275 5.42 -13.27 -7.03
N VAL A 276 5.56 -11.95 -6.90
CA VAL A 276 6.29 -11.11 -7.86
C VAL A 276 7.74 -11.59 -8.02
N LEU A 277 8.45 -11.84 -6.92
CA LEU A 277 9.83 -12.34 -6.99
C LEU A 277 9.89 -13.74 -7.60
N HIS A 278 9.00 -14.66 -7.19
CA HIS A 278 8.94 -16.02 -7.71
C HIS A 278 8.75 -16.06 -9.23
N ASP A 279 7.75 -15.34 -9.74
CA ASP A 279 7.45 -15.34 -11.18
C ASP A 279 8.55 -14.63 -11.99
N LEU A 280 9.13 -13.56 -11.44
CA LEU A 280 10.26 -12.88 -12.05
C LEU A 280 11.51 -13.77 -12.10
N ALA A 281 11.81 -14.47 -11.00
CA ALA A 281 12.92 -15.41 -10.91
C ALA A 281 12.80 -16.52 -11.97
N ALA A 282 11.60 -17.04 -12.20
CA ALA A 282 11.35 -18.02 -13.25
C ALA A 282 11.67 -17.48 -14.66
N VAL A 283 11.27 -16.25 -14.97
CA VAL A 283 11.55 -15.59 -16.26
C VAL A 283 13.03 -15.27 -16.44
N GLU A 284 13.67 -14.78 -15.39
CA GLU A 284 15.10 -14.43 -15.36
C GLU A 284 16.02 -15.64 -15.18
N ARG A 285 15.44 -16.85 -15.00
CA ARG A 285 16.16 -18.12 -14.71
C ARG A 285 17.12 -17.98 -13.53
N TRP A 286 16.63 -17.31 -12.50
CA TRP A 286 17.39 -16.91 -11.33
C TRP A 286 17.02 -17.76 -10.12
N SER A 287 17.99 -17.99 -9.25
CA SER A 287 17.85 -18.65 -7.96
C SER A 287 18.50 -17.82 -6.84
N PRO A 288 18.13 -18.03 -5.56
CA PRO A 288 18.75 -17.35 -4.43
C PRO A 288 20.28 -17.49 -4.35
N GLU A 289 20.85 -18.56 -4.89
CA GLU A 289 22.30 -18.79 -4.95
C GLU A 289 23.02 -17.82 -5.89
N ASP A 290 22.30 -17.19 -6.82
CA ASP A 290 22.88 -16.29 -7.81
C ASP A 290 23.22 -14.90 -7.24
N VAL A 291 22.71 -14.56 -6.05
CA VAL A 291 22.99 -13.27 -5.40
C VAL A 291 24.50 -13.04 -5.24
N ALA A 292 24.94 -11.82 -5.52
CA ALA A 292 26.34 -11.46 -5.36
C ALA A 292 26.76 -11.45 -3.89
N ALA A 293 27.99 -11.89 -3.62
CA ALA A 293 28.58 -11.80 -2.30
C ALA A 293 28.77 -10.32 -1.88
N GLY A 294 28.49 -10.04 -0.61
CA GLY A 294 28.71 -8.73 0.00
C GLY A 294 27.52 -7.76 -0.13
N ALA A 295 27.65 -6.61 0.54
CA ALA A 295 26.59 -5.62 0.67
C ALA A 295 27.10 -4.21 0.37
N SER A 296 27.35 -3.95 -0.92
CA SER A 296 27.88 -2.67 -1.42
C SER A 296 26.86 -1.52 -1.35
N GLY A 297 25.57 -1.85 -1.30
CA GLY A 297 24.47 -0.91 -1.44
C GLY A 297 24.26 -0.42 -2.88
N ALA A 298 24.92 -1.05 -3.86
CA ALA A 298 24.72 -0.77 -5.28
C ALA A 298 23.32 -1.18 -5.74
N ARG A 299 22.74 -0.39 -6.65
CA ARG A 299 21.39 -0.62 -7.19
C ARG A 299 21.32 -1.80 -8.15
N THR A 300 22.47 -2.18 -8.71
CA THR A 300 22.59 -3.20 -9.75
C THR A 300 23.77 -4.14 -9.45
N GLY A 301 23.74 -5.31 -10.07
CA GLY A 301 24.75 -6.37 -10.00
C GLY A 301 24.63 -7.28 -8.77
N TRP A 302 23.78 -6.94 -7.79
CA TRP A 302 23.59 -7.79 -6.62
C TRP A 302 22.63 -8.94 -6.88
N TRP A 303 21.53 -8.70 -7.60
CA TRP A 303 20.62 -9.77 -7.98
C TRP A 303 21.19 -10.59 -9.13
N ARG A 304 22.02 -9.99 -10.00
CA ARG A 304 22.54 -10.60 -11.23
C ARG A 304 21.43 -11.00 -12.24
N MET A 305 20.30 -10.31 -12.18
CA MET A 305 19.26 -10.37 -13.19
C MET A 305 19.49 -9.32 -14.29
N SER A 306 18.62 -9.29 -15.31
CA SER A 306 18.64 -8.27 -16.34
C SER A 306 18.56 -6.84 -15.78
N PRO A 307 19.10 -5.82 -16.48
CA PRO A 307 19.05 -4.43 -16.01
C PRO A 307 17.63 -3.93 -15.71
N SER A 308 16.64 -4.37 -16.49
CA SER A 308 15.25 -4.00 -16.28
C SER A 308 14.62 -4.69 -15.07
N ALA A 309 14.95 -5.96 -14.83
CA ALA A 309 14.55 -6.66 -13.61
C ALA A 309 15.16 -6.02 -12.36
N GLU A 310 16.46 -5.71 -12.35
CA GLU A 310 17.10 -5.03 -11.22
C GLU A 310 16.56 -3.61 -11.00
N ALA A 311 16.27 -2.87 -12.08
CA ALA A 311 15.61 -1.57 -11.98
C ALA A 311 14.23 -1.68 -11.33
N PHE A 312 13.47 -2.74 -11.66
CA PHE A 312 12.16 -3.02 -11.06
C PHE A 312 12.27 -3.46 -9.59
N LEU A 313 13.18 -4.39 -9.28
CA LEU A 313 13.45 -4.86 -7.92
C LEU A 313 13.94 -3.72 -7.01
N ASP A 314 14.73 -2.78 -7.50
CA ASP A 314 15.10 -1.60 -6.74
C ASP A 314 13.85 -0.80 -6.32
N GLN A 315 12.80 -0.74 -7.15
CA GLN A 315 11.55 -0.06 -6.79
C GLN A 315 10.66 -0.92 -5.86
N VAL A 316 10.33 -2.15 -6.25
CA VAL A 316 9.34 -2.98 -5.54
C VAL A 316 9.88 -3.62 -4.26
N VAL A 317 11.21 -3.78 -4.15
CA VAL A 317 11.88 -4.28 -2.94
C VAL A 317 12.52 -3.13 -2.18
N THR A 318 13.53 -2.44 -2.74
CA THR A 318 14.31 -1.48 -1.94
C THR A 318 13.51 -0.21 -1.57
N TRP A 319 12.95 0.50 -2.55
CA TRP A 319 12.23 1.76 -2.30
C TRP A 319 10.90 1.56 -1.61
N ARG A 320 10.23 0.43 -1.88
CA ARG A 320 9.03 0.05 -1.14
C ARG A 320 9.37 -0.27 0.31
N GLU A 321 10.25 -1.22 0.56
CA GLU A 321 10.48 -1.73 1.92
C GLU A 321 11.15 -0.71 2.84
N VAL A 322 12.02 0.19 2.33
CA VAL A 322 12.58 1.26 3.17
C VAL A 322 11.48 2.10 3.83
N GLY A 323 10.34 2.31 3.15
CA GLY A 323 9.20 3.01 3.72
C GLY A 323 8.51 2.21 4.83
N TYR A 324 8.34 0.90 4.63
CA TYR A 324 7.73 0.00 5.63
C TYR A 324 8.61 -0.09 6.88
N HIS A 325 9.91 -0.33 6.73
CA HIS A 325 10.86 -0.34 7.84
C HIS A 325 10.94 1.02 8.54
N PHE A 326 10.85 2.14 7.81
CA PHE A 326 10.79 3.46 8.42
C PHE A 326 9.55 3.61 9.32
N CYS A 327 8.36 3.24 8.83
CA CYS A 327 7.13 3.33 9.62
C CYS A 327 7.12 2.37 10.82
N HIS A 328 7.72 1.18 10.67
CA HIS A 328 7.86 0.21 11.76
C HIS A 328 8.64 0.80 12.96
N HIS A 329 9.69 1.55 12.67
CA HIS A 329 10.57 2.14 13.70
C HIS A 329 10.16 3.53 14.18
N ARG A 330 9.30 4.25 13.44
CA ARG A 330 9.00 5.66 13.69
C ARG A 330 7.51 5.91 13.69
N ALA A 331 6.90 5.96 14.87
CA ALA A 331 5.49 6.30 15.03
C ALA A 331 5.11 7.73 14.56
N ASP A 332 6.10 8.61 14.38
CA ASP A 332 5.93 9.98 13.86
C ASP A 332 6.16 10.09 12.34
N TYR A 333 6.09 8.97 11.60
CA TYR A 333 6.42 8.91 10.16
C TYR A 333 5.65 9.90 9.27
N ASP A 334 4.48 10.36 9.72
CA ASP A 334 3.57 11.27 9.02
C ASP A 334 3.67 12.72 9.50
N ARG A 335 4.58 13.03 10.44
CA ARG A 335 4.76 14.39 10.99
C ARG A 335 5.92 15.11 10.30
N PHE A 336 5.73 16.37 9.93
CA PHE A 336 6.79 17.22 9.33
C PHE A 336 8.11 17.20 10.12
N SER A 337 8.03 17.16 11.45
CA SER A 337 9.18 17.11 12.37
C SER A 337 10.05 15.85 12.24
N SER A 338 9.58 14.80 11.57
CA SER A 338 10.34 13.56 11.33
C SER A 338 11.32 13.64 10.14
N LEU A 339 11.36 14.79 9.45
CA LEU A 339 12.35 15.06 8.41
C LEU A 339 13.78 15.06 8.96
N PRO A 340 14.79 14.74 8.12
CA PRO A 340 16.17 14.78 8.58
C PRO A 340 16.58 16.21 8.99
N PRO A 341 17.49 16.37 9.98
CA PRO A 341 17.86 17.69 10.51
C PRO A 341 18.30 18.70 9.45
N TRP A 342 19.02 18.27 8.41
CA TRP A 342 19.47 19.15 7.33
C TRP A 342 18.29 19.75 6.54
N ALA A 343 17.22 18.96 6.33
CA ALA A 343 16.04 19.40 5.60
C ALA A 343 15.21 20.38 6.44
N LEU A 344 15.06 20.10 7.73
CA LEU A 344 14.41 21.02 8.67
C LEU A 344 15.16 22.36 8.71
N ALA A 345 16.49 22.34 8.82
CA ALA A 345 17.30 23.55 8.88
C ALA A 345 17.20 24.40 7.61
N THR A 346 17.29 23.79 6.42
CA THR A 346 17.21 24.53 5.16
C THR A 346 15.81 25.08 4.92
N LEU A 347 14.74 24.32 5.23
CA LEU A 347 13.37 24.79 5.10
C LEU A 347 13.04 25.91 6.09
N ALA A 348 13.59 25.86 7.31
CA ALA A 348 13.43 26.92 8.30
C ALA A 348 14.13 28.22 7.87
N LYS A 349 15.35 28.12 7.31
CA LYS A 349 16.08 29.26 6.76
C LYS A 349 15.28 30.02 5.67
N HIS A 350 14.47 29.30 4.90
CA HIS A 350 13.67 29.82 3.80
C HIS A 350 12.18 30.03 4.16
N ALA A 351 11.85 30.08 5.45
CA ALA A 351 10.46 30.22 5.90
C ALA A 351 9.82 31.57 5.53
N THR A 352 10.63 32.63 5.40
CA THR A 352 10.17 34.00 5.09
C THR A 352 10.23 34.35 3.60
N ASP A 353 10.65 33.41 2.75
CA ASP A 353 10.71 33.63 1.31
C ASP A 353 9.31 33.87 0.75
N LEU A 354 9.20 34.82 -0.20
CA LEU A 354 7.93 35.14 -0.84
C LEU A 354 7.40 33.94 -1.64
N ARG A 355 6.13 33.58 -1.38
CA ARG A 355 5.42 32.51 -2.10
C ARG A 355 4.23 33.13 -2.84
N SER A 356 4.31 33.16 -4.17
CA SER A 356 3.24 33.69 -5.02
C SER A 356 3.20 32.93 -6.36
N PRO A 357 2.05 32.37 -6.76
CA PRO A 357 0.78 32.32 -6.00
C PRO A 357 0.83 31.32 -4.84
N ARG A 358 -0.15 31.44 -3.93
CA ARG A 358 -0.48 30.39 -2.95
C ARG A 358 -1.83 29.78 -3.31
N TYR A 359 -1.99 28.48 -3.05
CA TYR A 359 -3.22 27.75 -3.33
C TYR A 359 -3.77 27.12 -2.06
N GLU A 360 -5.08 27.25 -1.89
CA GLU A 360 -5.82 26.52 -0.85
C GLU A 360 -6.04 25.06 -1.27
N LEU A 361 -6.35 24.20 -0.29
CA LEU A 361 -6.58 22.78 -0.53
C LEU A 361 -7.64 22.54 -1.62
N ASP A 362 -8.73 23.29 -1.63
CA ASP A 362 -9.82 23.10 -2.60
C ASP A 362 -9.42 23.46 -4.03
N ASP A 363 -8.55 24.45 -4.22
CA ASP A 363 -8.00 24.79 -5.54
C ASP A 363 -7.05 23.72 -6.03
N LEU A 364 -6.20 23.21 -5.14
CA LEU A 364 -5.33 22.08 -5.44
C LEU A 364 -6.15 20.83 -5.74
N ALA A 365 -7.16 20.49 -4.94
CA ALA A 365 -8.01 19.31 -5.14
C ALA A 365 -8.71 19.34 -6.51
N ALA A 366 -9.19 20.51 -6.91
CA ALA A 366 -9.89 20.73 -8.17
C ALA A 366 -8.98 21.04 -9.37
N ALA A 367 -7.65 20.93 -9.21
CA ALA A 367 -6.68 21.21 -10.28
C ALA A 367 -6.82 22.63 -10.87
N ARG A 368 -6.98 23.64 -10.00
CA ARG A 368 -7.13 25.06 -10.34
C ARG A 368 -5.86 25.86 -10.05
N THR A 369 -4.73 25.41 -10.60
CA THR A 369 -3.47 26.16 -10.54
C THR A 369 -3.14 26.81 -11.89
N TYR A 370 -2.15 27.70 -11.92
CA TYR A 370 -1.62 28.25 -13.17
C TYR A 370 -0.86 27.20 -14.00
N ASP A 371 -0.48 26.07 -13.39
CA ASP A 371 0.42 25.09 -13.99
C ASP A 371 -0.37 23.95 -14.65
N PRO A 372 -0.43 23.90 -16.00
CA PRO A 372 -1.24 22.92 -16.70
C PRO A 372 -0.74 21.48 -16.50
N LEU A 373 0.57 21.27 -16.32
CA LEU A 373 1.13 19.94 -16.09
C LEU A 373 0.79 19.45 -14.69
N TRP A 374 0.88 20.32 -13.68
CA TRP A 374 0.44 19.98 -12.33
C TRP A 374 -1.07 19.69 -12.27
N ASN A 375 -1.88 20.50 -12.96
CA ASN A 375 -3.31 20.29 -13.05
C ASN A 375 -3.65 18.94 -13.71
N ALA A 376 -2.94 18.56 -14.78
CA ALA A 376 -3.12 17.26 -15.43
C ALA A 376 -2.76 16.10 -14.47
N ALA A 377 -1.66 16.22 -13.72
CA ALA A 377 -1.28 15.27 -12.68
C ALA A 377 -2.37 15.10 -11.61
N GLN A 378 -2.89 16.22 -11.10
CA GLN A 378 -3.97 16.18 -10.12
C GLN A 378 -5.25 15.54 -10.69
N ARG A 379 -5.63 15.86 -11.94
CA ARG A 379 -6.80 15.26 -12.58
C ARG A 379 -6.63 13.76 -12.83
N GLN A 380 -5.43 13.30 -13.17
CA GLN A 380 -5.13 11.87 -13.24
C GLN A 380 -5.40 11.21 -11.88
N LEU A 381 -4.85 11.77 -10.80
CA LEU A 381 -5.07 11.25 -9.46
C LEU A 381 -6.56 11.21 -9.08
N VAL A 382 -7.29 12.29 -9.36
CA VAL A 382 -8.72 12.38 -9.06
C VAL A 382 -9.54 11.42 -9.91
N ALA A 383 -9.26 11.25 -11.20
CA ALA A 383 -10.03 10.38 -12.09
C ALA A 383 -9.69 8.89 -11.89
N ASP A 384 -8.40 8.56 -11.87
CA ASP A 384 -7.94 7.18 -11.96
C ASP A 384 -7.68 6.56 -10.58
N GLY A 385 -7.40 7.39 -9.58
CA GLY A 385 -6.92 6.95 -8.27
C GLY A 385 -5.46 6.51 -8.27
N GLU A 386 -4.73 6.80 -9.35
CA GLU A 386 -3.32 6.54 -9.51
C GLU A 386 -2.63 7.79 -10.07
N LEU A 387 -1.38 8.02 -9.66
CA LEU A 387 -0.58 9.12 -10.15
C LEU A 387 0.75 8.60 -10.66
N HIS A 388 1.10 8.95 -11.90
CA HIS A 388 2.36 8.54 -12.50
C HIS A 388 3.56 8.96 -11.61
N ASN A 389 4.44 8.02 -11.28
CA ASN A 389 5.44 8.21 -10.22
C ASN A 389 6.36 9.43 -10.42
N TYR A 390 6.81 9.69 -11.66
CA TYR A 390 7.63 10.88 -11.92
C TYR A 390 6.84 12.17 -11.68
N LEU A 391 5.57 12.18 -12.05
CA LEU A 391 4.69 13.33 -11.86
C LEU A 391 4.26 13.46 -10.40
N ARG A 392 4.20 12.38 -9.61
CA ARG A 392 4.00 12.43 -8.15
C ARG A 392 5.10 13.22 -7.45
N MET A 393 6.35 13.07 -7.89
CA MET A 393 7.47 13.88 -7.38
C MET A 393 7.31 15.36 -7.72
N LEU A 394 7.02 15.69 -8.99
CA LEU A 394 6.74 17.07 -9.39
C LEU A 394 5.56 17.65 -8.61
N TRP A 395 4.47 16.91 -8.53
CA TRP A 395 3.24 17.26 -7.84
C TRP A 395 3.51 17.66 -6.39
N GLY A 396 4.27 16.84 -5.65
CA GLY A 396 4.68 17.14 -4.27
C GLY A 396 5.56 18.38 -4.14
N LYS A 397 6.54 18.54 -5.05
CA LYS A 397 7.46 19.70 -5.05
C LYS A 397 6.74 21.02 -5.28
N LYS A 398 5.76 21.03 -6.19
CA LYS A 398 4.97 22.24 -6.50
C LYS A 398 4.05 22.63 -5.35
N VAL A 399 3.46 21.68 -4.61
CA VAL A 399 2.68 22.02 -3.41
C VAL A 399 3.58 22.63 -2.31
N LEU A 400 4.82 22.17 -2.13
CA LEU A 400 5.79 22.84 -1.26
C LEU A 400 6.04 24.29 -1.69
N GLU A 401 6.19 24.54 -3.00
CA GLU A 401 6.38 25.89 -3.57
C GLU A 401 5.20 26.82 -3.30
N TRP A 402 3.97 26.31 -3.29
CA TRP A 402 2.74 27.10 -3.26
C TRP A 402 2.00 27.12 -1.93
N SER A 403 2.48 26.43 -0.90
CA SER A 403 1.86 26.46 0.44
C SER A 403 2.45 27.58 1.29
N ALA A 404 1.77 28.11 2.31
CA ALA A 404 2.36 29.17 3.15
C ALA A 404 3.53 28.65 3.99
N THR A 405 3.43 27.41 4.50
CA THR A 405 4.53 26.73 5.19
C THR A 405 4.81 25.32 4.64
N PRO A 406 6.03 24.77 4.84
CA PRO A 406 6.31 23.38 4.49
C PRO A 406 5.45 22.36 5.26
N ALA A 407 5.06 22.67 6.50
CA ALA A 407 4.20 21.81 7.31
C ALA A 407 2.75 21.74 6.75
N GLU A 408 2.21 22.87 6.30
CA GLU A 408 0.93 22.92 5.57
C GLU A 408 1.02 22.15 4.26
N ALA A 409 2.12 22.29 3.51
CA ALA A 409 2.33 21.52 2.28
C ALA A 409 2.25 20.01 2.54
N VAL A 410 2.89 19.53 3.60
CA VAL A 410 2.79 18.11 4.01
C VAL A 410 1.34 17.73 4.32
N ALA A 411 0.61 18.53 5.10
CA ALA A 411 -0.77 18.24 5.45
C ALA A 411 -1.69 18.17 4.21
N THR A 412 -1.53 19.12 3.29
CA THR A 412 -2.24 19.16 2.00
C THR A 412 -1.94 17.93 1.15
N LEU A 413 -0.66 17.55 1.02
CA LEU A 413 -0.25 16.38 0.24
C LEU A 413 -0.77 15.08 0.84
N ILE A 414 -0.76 14.94 2.17
CA ILE A 414 -1.34 13.77 2.85
C ILE A 414 -2.84 13.70 2.60
N GLU A 415 -3.56 14.82 2.70
CA GLU A 415 -5.00 14.87 2.46
C GLU A 415 -5.34 14.45 1.02
N LEU A 416 -4.74 15.12 0.02
CA LEU A 416 -5.00 14.80 -1.38
C LEU A 416 -4.61 13.37 -1.74
N ASN A 417 -3.44 12.92 -1.30
CA ASN A 417 -2.98 11.57 -1.60
C ASN A 417 -3.88 10.51 -0.94
N ASN A 418 -4.21 10.66 0.33
CA ASN A 418 -4.98 9.66 1.05
C ASN A 418 -6.47 9.67 0.67
N ARG A 419 -7.00 10.81 0.22
CA ARG A 419 -8.37 10.89 -0.29
C ARG A 419 -8.52 10.23 -1.66
N TYR A 420 -7.63 10.53 -2.61
CA TYR A 420 -7.83 10.11 -4.01
C TYR A 420 -7.07 8.86 -4.42
N ALA A 421 -5.88 8.60 -3.87
CA ALA A 421 -5.05 7.50 -4.32
C ALA A 421 -5.55 6.15 -3.78
N LEU A 422 -5.67 5.16 -4.67
CA LEU A 422 -5.88 3.78 -4.27
C LEU A 422 -4.70 3.28 -3.45
N ASP A 423 -3.46 3.64 -3.82
CA ASP A 423 -2.24 3.29 -3.09
C ASP A 423 -1.89 4.26 -1.93
N GLY A 424 -2.85 5.05 -1.45
CA GLY A 424 -2.72 5.99 -0.33
C GLY A 424 -2.68 5.31 1.04
N ARG A 425 -2.44 6.08 2.10
CA ARG A 425 -2.37 5.60 3.51
C ARG A 425 -1.37 4.47 3.73
N ASN A 426 -0.36 4.39 2.89
CA ASN A 426 0.65 3.33 2.88
C ASN A 426 2.02 3.89 3.32
N PRO A 427 2.94 3.07 3.87
CA PRO A 427 4.30 3.52 4.17
C PRO A 427 5.00 4.17 2.97
N ASN A 428 4.70 3.69 1.75
CA ASN A 428 5.20 4.27 0.51
C ASN A 428 4.65 5.66 0.22
N SER A 429 3.36 5.91 0.54
CA SER A 429 2.73 7.21 0.32
C SER A 429 3.41 8.28 1.19
N TYR A 430 3.57 8.01 2.49
CA TYR A 430 4.26 8.92 3.41
C TYR A 430 5.72 9.09 3.00
N SER A 431 6.42 8.01 2.65
CA SER A 431 7.81 8.10 2.19
C SER A 431 7.96 8.95 0.92
N GLY A 432 7.08 8.80 -0.06
CA GLY A 432 7.09 9.58 -1.30
C GLY A 432 6.76 11.06 -1.08
N ILE A 433 5.77 11.36 -0.23
CA ILE A 433 5.46 12.75 0.16
C ILE A 433 6.67 13.36 0.84
N PHE A 434 7.23 12.72 1.86
CA PHE A 434 8.33 13.27 2.65
C PHE A 434 9.66 13.31 1.89
N TRP A 435 9.84 12.47 0.87
CA TRP A 435 10.95 12.59 -0.07
C TRP A 435 10.93 13.95 -0.79
N CYS A 436 9.74 14.50 -1.06
CA CYS A 436 9.61 15.84 -1.63
C CYS A 436 10.19 16.94 -0.72
N PHE A 437 10.40 16.65 0.56
CA PHE A 437 10.96 17.54 1.57
C PHE A 437 12.34 17.10 2.08
N GLY A 438 12.94 16.05 1.52
CA GLY A 438 14.31 15.62 1.82
C GLY A 438 14.46 14.28 2.54
N ARG A 439 13.38 13.57 2.89
CA ARG A 439 13.51 12.21 3.43
C ARG A 439 14.14 11.27 2.40
N PHE A 440 15.12 10.47 2.81
CA PHE A 440 15.90 9.57 1.95
C PHE A 440 16.65 10.21 0.78
N ASP A 441 16.71 11.55 0.71
CA ASP A 441 17.51 12.30 -0.25
C ASP A 441 18.69 12.98 0.47
N ARG A 442 19.51 13.68 -0.30
CA ARG A 442 20.62 14.50 0.17
C ARG A 442 20.38 15.98 -0.14
N PRO A 443 21.16 16.91 0.44
CA PRO A 443 21.17 18.31 0.00
C PRO A 443 21.57 18.46 -1.47
N TRP A 444 20.95 19.41 -2.16
CA TRP A 444 21.21 19.78 -3.55
C TRP A 444 21.66 21.23 -3.67
N GLY A 445 22.61 21.47 -4.57
CA GLY A 445 23.03 22.80 -4.99
C GLY A 445 22.53 23.14 -6.40
N PRO A 446 22.42 24.44 -6.75
CA PRO A 446 22.53 25.60 -5.85
C PRO A 446 21.33 25.69 -4.89
N GLU A 447 21.52 26.36 -3.75
CA GLU A 447 20.43 26.71 -2.82
C GLU A 447 19.44 27.66 -3.53
N ARG A 448 18.14 27.45 -3.33
CA ARG A 448 17.07 28.20 -4.02
C ARG A 448 16.09 28.80 -3.03
N PRO A 449 15.44 29.94 -3.37
CA PRO A 449 14.31 30.41 -2.60
C PRO A 449 13.25 29.31 -2.41
N ILE A 450 12.58 29.33 -1.26
CA ILE A 450 11.54 28.39 -0.79
C ILE A 450 12.09 26.99 -0.48
N PHE A 451 12.84 26.39 -1.40
CA PHE A 451 13.33 25.01 -1.29
C PHE A 451 14.60 24.88 -0.47
N GLY A 452 15.40 25.95 -0.38
CA GLY A 452 16.76 25.89 0.12
C GLY A 452 17.57 24.84 -0.65
N THR A 453 18.08 23.85 0.07
CA THR A 453 18.86 22.73 -0.49
C THR A 453 18.03 21.45 -0.71
N VAL A 454 16.71 21.49 -0.54
CA VAL A 454 15.84 20.41 -0.98
C VAL A 454 15.86 20.32 -2.50
N ARG A 455 15.90 19.10 -3.07
CA ARG A 455 15.89 18.90 -4.52
C ARG A 455 14.76 19.68 -5.17
N TYR A 456 15.10 20.53 -6.14
CA TYR A 456 14.14 21.30 -6.92
C TYR A 456 13.63 20.54 -8.17
N MET A 457 12.37 20.72 -8.51
CA MET A 457 11.77 20.27 -9.78
C MET A 457 10.83 21.37 -10.29
N SER A 458 10.80 21.56 -11.62
CA SER A 458 9.87 22.49 -12.27
C SER A 458 9.13 21.80 -13.41
N SER A 459 7.93 22.29 -13.72
CA SER A 459 7.12 21.77 -14.82
C SER A 459 7.77 22.03 -16.17
N ALA A 460 8.42 23.19 -16.36
CA ALA A 460 9.19 23.48 -17.58
C ALA A 460 10.35 22.50 -17.81
N ASN A 461 11.11 22.14 -16.77
CA ASN A 461 12.17 21.14 -16.90
C ASN A 461 11.60 19.73 -17.12
N THR A 462 10.49 19.41 -16.45
CA THR A 462 9.81 18.13 -16.62
C THR A 462 9.27 17.97 -18.04
N ALA A 463 8.66 19.02 -18.61
CA ALA A 463 8.13 19.02 -19.96
C ALA A 463 9.20 18.89 -21.04
N ARG A 464 10.43 19.35 -20.79
CA ARG A 464 11.56 19.11 -21.70
C ARG A 464 12.12 17.69 -21.61
N LYS A 465 11.90 17.00 -20.48
CA LYS A 465 12.48 15.68 -20.21
C LYS A 465 11.56 14.52 -20.61
N LEU A 466 10.24 14.72 -20.50
CA LEU A 466 9.25 13.66 -20.63
C LEU A 466 8.41 13.79 -21.90
N HIS A 467 7.97 12.66 -22.44
CA HIS A 467 6.91 12.61 -23.45
C HIS A 467 5.55 12.84 -22.78
N LEU A 468 4.92 13.99 -23.05
CA LEU A 468 3.70 14.44 -22.37
C LEU A 468 2.52 14.72 -23.32
N LYS A 469 2.67 14.50 -24.62
CA LYS A 469 1.65 14.89 -25.60
C LYS A 469 0.37 14.08 -25.37
N GLY A 470 0.48 12.76 -25.27
CA GLY A 470 -0.66 11.89 -25.00
C GLY A 470 -1.21 12.08 -23.59
N TYR A 471 -0.33 12.32 -22.62
CA TYR A 471 -0.66 12.54 -21.22
C TYR A 471 -1.51 13.80 -21.03
N LEU A 472 -1.06 14.93 -21.60
CA LEU A 472 -1.80 16.20 -21.55
C LEU A 472 -3.08 16.14 -22.37
N ALA A 473 -3.13 15.39 -23.48
CA ALA A 473 -4.38 15.17 -24.21
C ALA A 473 -5.42 14.40 -23.38
N ARG A 474 -4.99 13.43 -22.58
CA ARG A 474 -5.87 12.62 -21.71
C ARG A 474 -6.32 13.34 -20.45
N HIS A 475 -5.40 14.02 -19.76
CA HIS A 475 -5.63 14.56 -18.42
C HIS A 475 -5.58 16.09 -18.34
N GLY A 476 -5.16 16.76 -19.41
CA GLY A 476 -5.24 18.22 -19.53
C GLY A 476 -6.67 18.72 -19.62
N ALA A 477 -6.85 20.05 -19.65
CA ALA A 477 -8.19 20.60 -19.81
C ALA A 477 -8.60 20.39 -21.28
N GLN A 478 -9.69 19.67 -21.54
CA GLN A 478 -10.37 19.68 -22.84
C GLN A 478 -10.92 21.09 -23.09
N ALA A 479 -10.02 22.00 -23.48
CA ALA A 479 -10.24 23.34 -24.02
C ALA A 479 -8.90 24.01 -24.43
N ALA A 480 -7.74 23.59 -23.92
CA ALA A 480 -6.48 24.34 -24.09
C ALA A 480 -5.41 23.67 -24.98
N LEU A 481 -5.73 22.55 -25.65
CA LEU A 481 -4.80 21.84 -26.55
C LEU A 481 -5.20 21.91 -28.04
N LEU A 482 -6.24 22.67 -28.38
CA LEU A 482 -6.67 22.92 -29.76
C LEU A 482 -6.45 24.37 -30.22
N GLU A 483 -5.95 25.25 -29.36
CA GLU A 483 -5.62 26.62 -29.76
C GLU A 483 -4.25 27.04 -29.22
N SER A 484 -3.21 26.73 -29.98
CA SER A 484 -2.18 27.70 -30.34
C SER A 484 -1.49 27.25 -31.64
N PRO A 485 -1.25 28.19 -32.56
CA PRO A 485 -0.97 27.95 -33.98
C PRO A 485 0.35 27.22 -34.29
#